data_AF-A0A7U9DP30-F1
#
_entry.id   AF-A0A7U9DP30-F1
#
_cell.length_a   1.000
_cell.length_b   1.000
_cell.length_c   1.000
_cell.angle_alpha   90.00
_cell.angle_beta   90.00
_cell.angle_gamma   90.00
#
_symmetry.space_group_name_H-M   'P 1'
#
loop_
_entity.id
_entity.type
_entity.pdbx_description
1 polymer ?
#
loop_
_entity_poly.entity_id
_entity_poly.type
_entity_poly.pdbx_seq_one_letter_code
_entity_poly.pdbx_strand_id
1 'polypeptide(L)'
;MTAVQAAEETGDAELTARVIGAYDVPANWTRSDDPALARRLVDAAERTLGALPEGPATEAARCRLLATVALESRGVRSPRGPRAAAEAEGIARRLDDPALLAFALNGVFMQSCTRAGLAPRRDTIGAELVALGARHGLVNYEVLGHLIRLQARSARADFTAADEHATAVDRLAERHERPLVAVFTAWYLALRRAATAGPSAGSHDRAEAAYRSAAARLDGAGMPGLERGLLPLALLGLRLAHGRPAEVDPGADWGPYRPWAEPFALLAEGRGTEARNALRALAEPPPDLLYEALCCAEAALALALDDRPALRRTHDRLLPASGELAGAGSGLLTFGPVDGWLGAIRRALEA
;
A
#
# COMPACT_ATOMS: atom_id res chain seq x y z
N MET A 1 -18.10 8.31 13.23
CA MET A 1 -19.31 7.45 13.20
C MET A 1 -20.56 8.19 13.61
N THR A 2 -20.54 9.00 14.67
CA THR A 2 -21.71 9.71 15.18
C THR A 2 -22.48 10.49 14.11
N ALA A 3 -21.81 11.15 13.16
CA ALA A 3 -22.49 11.84 12.06
C ALA A 3 -23.16 10.88 11.04
N VAL A 4 -22.54 9.75 10.70
CA VAL A 4 -23.10 8.75 9.76
C VAL A 4 -24.28 8.04 10.41
N GLN A 5 -24.17 7.65 11.67
CA GLN A 5 -25.26 7.02 12.43
C GLN A 5 -26.45 7.97 12.58
N ALA A 6 -26.19 9.23 12.96
CA ALA A 6 -27.24 10.24 13.05
C ALA A 6 -27.92 10.49 11.69
N ALA A 7 -27.18 10.42 10.58
CA ALA A 7 -27.76 10.51 9.23
C ALA A 7 -28.61 9.28 8.89
N GLU A 8 -28.13 8.06 9.16
CA GLU A 8 -28.90 6.82 8.96
C GLU A 8 -30.21 6.85 9.78
N GLU A 9 -30.19 7.38 11.01
CA GLU A 9 -31.37 7.51 11.89
C GLU A 9 -32.46 8.44 11.32
N THR A 10 -32.12 9.34 10.39
CA THR A 10 -33.12 10.20 9.72
C THR A 10 -33.96 9.45 8.68
N GLY A 11 -33.49 8.30 8.19
CA GLY A 11 -34.10 7.58 7.08
C GLY A 11 -33.94 8.25 5.70
N ASP A 12 -33.25 9.39 5.61
CA ASP A 12 -32.96 10.08 4.34
C ASP A 12 -31.67 9.53 3.72
N ALA A 13 -31.83 8.72 2.67
CA ALA A 13 -30.72 8.10 1.95
C ALA A 13 -29.83 9.11 1.21
N GLU A 14 -30.39 10.22 0.71
CA GLU A 14 -29.61 11.25 0.03
C GLU A 14 -28.79 12.07 1.03
N LEU A 15 -29.36 12.41 2.19
CA LEU A 15 -28.63 13.05 3.28
C LEU A 15 -27.50 12.15 3.78
N THR A 16 -27.78 10.86 3.99
CA THR A 16 -26.78 9.88 4.40
C THR A 16 -25.65 9.76 3.38
N ALA A 17 -25.98 9.72 2.08
CA ALA A 17 -24.99 9.69 1.01
C ALA A 17 -24.10 10.93 1.01
N ARG A 18 -24.67 12.12 1.24
CA ARG A 18 -23.88 13.36 1.39
C ARG A 18 -22.92 13.28 2.57
N VAL A 19 -23.38 12.81 3.74
CA VAL A 19 -22.54 12.70 4.94
C VAL A 19 -21.40 11.71 4.76
N ILE A 20 -21.66 10.55 4.15
CA ILE A 20 -20.64 9.54 3.86
C ILE A 20 -19.61 10.06 2.84
N GLY A 21 -20.09 10.74 1.78
CA GLY A 21 -19.25 11.25 0.69
C GLY A 21 -18.62 12.63 0.92
N ALA A 22 -18.78 13.22 2.11
CA ALA A 22 -18.27 14.55 2.45
C ALA A 22 -16.80 14.56 2.92
N TYR A 23 -16.24 13.40 3.29
CA TYR A 23 -14.83 13.30 3.71
C TYR A 23 -13.92 13.26 2.48
N ASP A 24 -13.38 14.42 2.12
CA ASP A 24 -12.55 14.64 0.93
C ASP A 24 -11.02 14.63 1.23
N VAL A 25 -10.61 13.88 2.25
CA VAL A 25 -9.19 13.68 2.58
C VAL A 25 -8.71 12.41 1.88
N PRO A 26 -7.84 12.51 0.85
CA PRO A 26 -7.46 11.34 0.08
C PRO A 26 -6.60 10.36 0.88
N ALA A 27 -6.81 9.07 0.64
CA ALA A 27 -6.04 7.98 1.24
C ALA A 27 -4.81 7.63 0.40
N ASN A 28 -3.61 7.68 1.02
CA ASN A 28 -2.36 7.24 0.40
C ASN A 28 -1.88 5.84 0.85
N TRP A 29 -2.48 5.28 1.91
CA TRP A 29 -2.04 4.00 2.50
C TRP A 29 -3.15 2.96 2.47
N THR A 30 -2.77 1.70 2.17
CA THR A 30 -3.67 0.59 1.86
C THR A 30 -4.15 -0.20 3.08
N ARG A 31 -3.72 0.17 4.29
CA ARG A 31 -4.26 -0.35 5.54
C ARG A 31 -4.96 0.78 6.30
N SER A 32 -6.19 0.53 6.73
CA SER A 32 -6.94 1.49 7.55
C SER A 32 -6.36 1.57 8.97
N ASP A 33 -6.33 2.78 9.53
CA ASP A 33 -5.95 3.02 10.93
C ASP A 33 -6.97 2.43 11.90
N ASP A 34 -8.25 2.39 11.52
CA ASP A 34 -9.34 1.71 12.23
C ASP A 34 -10.12 0.76 11.29
N PRO A 35 -9.74 -0.52 11.21
CA PRO A 35 -10.43 -1.51 10.39
C PRO A 35 -11.87 -1.80 10.83
N ALA A 36 -12.23 -1.55 12.10
CA ALA A 36 -13.60 -1.71 12.56
C ALA A 36 -14.47 -0.56 12.08
N LEU A 37 -13.95 0.67 12.11
CA LEU A 37 -14.58 1.84 11.52
C LEU A 37 -14.77 1.69 10.01
N ALA A 38 -13.72 1.29 9.28
CA ALA A 38 -13.78 1.09 7.84
C ALA A 38 -14.90 0.10 7.45
N ARG A 39 -14.99 -1.05 8.14
CA ARG A 39 -16.07 -2.03 7.92
C ARG A 39 -17.45 -1.44 8.15
N ARG A 40 -17.66 -0.74 9.27
CA ARG A 40 -18.95 -0.09 9.55
C ARG A 40 -19.34 0.94 8.48
N LEU A 41 -18.35 1.68 7.95
CA LEU A 41 -18.56 2.67 6.91
C LEU A 41 -18.92 2.01 5.57
N VAL A 42 -18.26 0.91 5.21
CA VAL A 42 -18.64 0.09 4.03
C VAL A 42 -20.06 -0.44 4.18
N ASP A 43 -20.40 -1.04 5.32
CA ASP A 43 -21.73 -1.59 5.56
C ASP A 43 -22.82 -0.51 5.48
N ALA A 44 -22.55 0.69 6.01
CA ALA A 44 -23.46 1.83 5.90
C ALA A 44 -23.60 2.30 4.44
N ALA A 45 -22.50 2.44 3.71
CA ALA A 45 -22.53 2.86 2.32
C ALA A 45 -23.28 1.86 1.42
N GLU A 46 -23.11 0.55 1.65
CA GLU A 46 -23.84 -0.50 0.93
C GLU A 46 -25.35 -0.47 1.24
N ARG A 47 -25.74 -0.25 2.51
CA ARG A 47 -27.16 -0.05 2.86
C ARG A 47 -27.75 1.19 2.19
N THR A 48 -27.03 2.31 2.21
CA THR A 48 -27.48 3.55 1.56
C THR A 48 -27.59 3.36 0.05
N LEU A 49 -26.65 2.64 -0.59
CA LEU A 49 -26.72 2.31 -2.02
C LEU A 49 -27.99 1.51 -2.36
N GLY A 50 -28.39 0.57 -1.50
CA GLY A 50 -29.61 -0.22 -1.69
C GLY A 50 -30.92 0.56 -1.50
N ALA A 51 -30.88 1.69 -0.79
CA ALA A 51 -32.03 2.55 -0.53
C ALA A 51 -32.10 3.78 -1.46
N LEU A 52 -31.04 4.07 -2.21
CA LEU A 52 -30.96 5.25 -3.08
C LEU A 52 -31.90 5.05 -4.29
N PRO A 53 -32.77 6.03 -4.62
CA PRO A 53 -33.60 5.96 -5.83
C PRO A 53 -32.75 5.84 -7.09
N GLU A 54 -33.20 5.06 -8.06
CA GLU A 54 -32.56 5.02 -9.38
C GLU A 54 -32.91 6.28 -10.18
N GLY A 55 -31.91 6.90 -10.80
CA GLY A 55 -32.12 7.98 -11.76
C GLY A 55 -30.93 8.92 -11.89
N PRO A 56 -30.95 9.81 -12.90
CA PRO A 56 -29.84 10.74 -13.15
C PRO A 56 -29.55 11.67 -11.96
N ALA A 57 -30.58 12.04 -11.19
CA ALA A 57 -30.44 12.96 -10.06
C ALA A 57 -29.60 12.37 -8.90
N THR A 58 -29.50 11.04 -8.79
CA THR A 58 -28.81 10.35 -7.71
C THR A 58 -27.47 9.73 -8.14
N GLU A 59 -27.09 9.82 -9.43
CA GLU A 59 -25.85 9.20 -9.94
C GLU A 59 -24.60 9.72 -9.24
N ALA A 60 -24.52 11.03 -8.95
CA ALA A 60 -23.38 11.60 -8.22
C ALA A 60 -23.28 11.04 -6.79
N ALA A 61 -24.40 10.88 -6.09
CA ALA A 61 -24.45 10.29 -4.76
C ALA A 61 -24.07 8.81 -4.78
N ARG A 62 -24.58 8.05 -5.77
CA ARG A 62 -24.20 6.64 -6.01
C ARG A 62 -22.70 6.51 -6.23
N CYS A 63 -22.11 7.37 -7.07
CA CYS A 63 -20.68 7.38 -7.33
C CYS A 63 -19.87 7.60 -6.05
N ARG A 64 -20.26 8.58 -5.22
CA ARG A 64 -19.57 8.84 -3.94
C ARG A 64 -19.64 7.63 -3.02
N LEU A 65 -20.81 7.02 -2.86
CA LEU A 65 -20.96 5.82 -2.02
C LEU A 65 -20.10 4.66 -2.52
N LEU A 66 -20.07 4.39 -3.83
CA LEU A 66 -19.23 3.35 -4.42
C LEU A 66 -17.73 3.65 -4.25
N ALA A 67 -17.32 4.90 -4.45
CA ALA A 67 -15.93 5.32 -4.21
C ALA A 67 -15.54 5.14 -2.73
N THR A 68 -16.44 5.43 -1.78
CA THR A 68 -16.23 5.13 -0.36
C THR A 68 -16.09 3.63 -0.11
N VAL A 69 -16.97 2.79 -0.67
CA VAL A 69 -16.85 1.33 -0.56
C VAL A 69 -15.51 0.84 -1.11
N ALA A 70 -15.08 1.37 -2.25
CA ALA A 70 -13.79 1.06 -2.85
C ALA A 70 -12.61 1.46 -1.94
N LEU A 71 -12.63 2.67 -1.39
CA LEU A 71 -11.56 3.19 -0.54
C LEU A 71 -11.47 2.43 0.78
N GLU A 72 -12.60 2.23 1.46
CA GLU A 72 -12.64 1.64 2.80
C GLU A 72 -12.51 0.12 2.80
N SER A 73 -12.73 -0.53 1.64
CA SER A 73 -12.43 -1.96 1.44
C SER A 73 -10.95 -2.23 1.10
N ARG A 74 -10.06 -1.24 1.21
CA ARG A 74 -8.61 -1.38 0.95
C ARG A 74 -7.97 -2.49 1.80
N GLY A 75 -6.99 -3.19 1.21
CA GLY A 75 -6.23 -4.23 1.91
C GLY A 75 -7.03 -5.49 2.26
N VAL A 76 -8.27 -5.63 1.76
CA VAL A 76 -9.12 -6.82 1.97
C VAL A 76 -9.26 -7.58 0.65
N ARG A 77 -9.02 -8.90 0.68
CA ARG A 77 -9.16 -9.78 -0.49
C ARG A 77 -10.66 -10.05 -0.75
N SER A 78 -11.30 -9.16 -1.50
CA SER A 78 -12.72 -9.27 -1.84
C SER A 78 -12.98 -8.66 -3.22
N PRO A 79 -13.92 -9.20 -4.02
CA PRO A 79 -14.31 -8.58 -5.28
C PRO A 79 -15.11 -7.28 -5.07
N ARG A 80 -15.60 -6.99 -3.85
CA ARG A 80 -16.44 -5.82 -3.57
C ARG A 80 -15.73 -4.51 -3.86
N GLY A 81 -14.54 -4.32 -3.30
CA GLY A 81 -13.73 -3.10 -3.50
C GLY A 81 -13.43 -2.81 -4.98
N PRO A 82 -12.83 -3.74 -5.74
CA PRO A 82 -12.52 -3.53 -7.15
C PRO A 82 -13.76 -3.27 -8.03
N ARG A 83 -14.90 -3.92 -7.75
CA ARG A 83 -16.16 -3.68 -8.47
C ARG A 83 -16.69 -2.27 -8.20
N ALA A 84 -16.74 -1.87 -6.93
CA ALA A 84 -17.17 -0.54 -6.54
C ALA A 84 -16.27 0.55 -7.14
N ALA A 85 -14.95 0.31 -7.19
CA ALA A 85 -14.00 1.23 -7.81
C ALA A 85 -14.27 1.42 -9.31
N ALA A 86 -14.46 0.33 -10.04
CA ALA A 86 -14.73 0.38 -11.48
C ALA A 86 -16.08 1.05 -11.80
N GLU A 87 -17.12 0.77 -11.01
CA GLU A 87 -18.44 1.40 -11.18
C GLU A 87 -18.39 2.90 -10.85
N ALA A 88 -17.73 3.29 -9.76
CA ALA A 88 -17.55 4.69 -9.39
C ALA A 88 -16.79 5.46 -10.48
N GLU A 89 -15.66 4.93 -10.96
CA GLU A 89 -14.91 5.55 -12.05
C GLU A 89 -15.78 5.71 -13.30
N GLY A 90 -16.53 4.67 -13.68
CA GLY A 90 -17.42 4.71 -14.82
C GLY A 90 -18.52 5.77 -14.70
N ILE A 91 -19.12 5.94 -13.51
CA ILE A 91 -20.13 6.98 -13.26
C ILE A 91 -19.48 8.37 -13.31
N ALA A 92 -18.37 8.57 -12.60
CA ALA A 92 -17.68 9.85 -12.55
C ALA A 92 -17.26 10.35 -13.95
N ARG A 93 -16.75 9.45 -14.80
CA ARG A 93 -16.40 9.79 -16.19
C ARG A 93 -17.61 10.18 -17.04
N ARG A 94 -18.78 9.58 -16.83
CA ARG A 94 -20.02 9.96 -17.55
C ARG A 94 -20.58 11.30 -17.11
N LEU A 95 -20.46 11.61 -15.82
CA LEU A 95 -20.94 12.87 -15.25
C LEU A 95 -20.03 14.06 -15.58
N ASP A 96 -18.79 13.81 -16.04
CA ASP A 96 -17.78 14.82 -16.37
C ASP A 96 -17.53 15.81 -15.20
N ASP A 97 -17.58 15.29 -13.97
CA ASP A 97 -17.28 16.04 -12.74
C ASP A 97 -15.83 15.74 -12.30
N PRO A 98 -14.91 16.72 -12.37
CA PRO A 98 -13.51 16.55 -12.00
C PRO A 98 -13.30 16.15 -10.53
N ALA A 99 -14.06 16.72 -9.60
CA ALA A 99 -13.89 16.41 -8.18
C ALA A 99 -14.36 14.98 -7.89
N LEU A 100 -15.47 14.58 -8.51
CA LEU A 100 -16.00 13.23 -8.37
C LEU A 100 -15.08 12.18 -9.01
N LEU A 101 -14.48 12.50 -10.16
CA LEU A 101 -13.49 11.63 -10.79
C LEU A 101 -12.23 11.49 -9.93
N ALA A 102 -11.73 12.58 -9.34
CA ALA A 102 -10.59 12.54 -8.43
C ALA A 102 -10.86 11.62 -7.22
N PHE A 103 -12.04 11.73 -6.62
CA PHE A 103 -12.47 10.87 -5.51
C PHE A 103 -12.58 9.40 -5.92
N ALA A 104 -13.19 9.11 -7.07
CA ALA A 104 -13.28 7.75 -7.61
C ALA A 104 -11.90 7.15 -7.88
N LEU A 105 -10.98 7.92 -8.48
CA LEU A 105 -9.61 7.49 -8.75
C LEU A 105 -8.81 7.16 -7.48
N ASN A 106 -9.11 7.79 -6.34
CA ASN A 106 -8.51 7.38 -5.07
C ASN A 106 -8.95 5.96 -4.67
N GLY A 107 -10.23 5.62 -4.84
CA GLY A 107 -10.74 4.26 -4.67
C GLY A 107 -10.09 3.27 -5.63
N VAL A 108 -9.93 3.64 -6.91
CA VAL A 108 -9.23 2.83 -7.92
C VAL A 108 -7.77 2.57 -7.51
N PHE A 109 -7.07 3.59 -7.02
CA PHE A 109 -5.71 3.45 -6.49
C PHE A 109 -5.66 2.46 -5.30
N MET A 110 -6.55 2.59 -4.31
CA MET A 110 -6.62 1.66 -3.17
C MET A 110 -6.87 0.21 -3.59
N GLN A 111 -7.50 -0.02 -4.74
CA GLN A 111 -7.80 -1.34 -5.29
C GLN A 111 -6.81 -1.80 -6.38
N SER A 112 -5.68 -1.11 -6.52
CA SER A 112 -4.63 -1.41 -7.50
C SER A 112 -3.41 -2.14 -6.92
N CYS A 113 -3.61 -2.83 -5.80
CA CYS A 113 -2.61 -3.67 -5.12
C CYS A 113 -3.05 -5.15 -4.99
N THR A 114 -3.94 -5.61 -5.87
CA THR A 114 -4.55 -6.95 -5.80
C THR A 114 -3.61 -8.10 -6.14
N ARG A 115 -2.49 -7.80 -6.84
CA ARG A 115 -1.40 -8.73 -7.15
C ARG A 115 -0.10 -7.93 -7.36
N ALA A 116 1.02 -8.64 -7.44
CA ALA A 116 2.30 -8.05 -7.79
C ALA A 116 2.29 -7.40 -9.19
N GLY A 117 3.14 -6.40 -9.41
CA GLY A 117 3.44 -5.88 -10.76
C GLY A 117 2.37 -4.91 -11.29
N LEU A 118 1.74 -4.18 -10.37
CA LEU A 118 0.71 -3.19 -10.69
C LEU A 118 1.23 -1.75 -10.61
N ALA A 119 2.54 -1.55 -10.44
CA ALA A 119 3.14 -0.21 -10.42
C ALA A 119 2.83 0.61 -11.68
N PRO A 120 2.87 0.08 -12.92
CA PRO A 120 2.51 0.85 -14.11
C PRO A 120 1.07 1.36 -14.09
N ARG A 121 0.13 0.56 -13.58
CA ARG A 121 -1.27 0.98 -13.43
C ARG A 121 -1.40 2.12 -12.43
N ARG A 122 -0.69 2.03 -11.30
CA ARG A 122 -0.65 3.09 -10.30
C ARG A 122 -0.07 4.39 -10.85
N ASP A 123 1.00 4.33 -11.66
CA ASP A 123 1.59 5.51 -12.31
C ASP A 123 0.58 6.23 -13.20
N THR A 124 -0.21 5.49 -14.00
CA THR A 124 -1.29 6.08 -14.82
C THR A 124 -2.34 6.79 -13.98
N ILE A 125 -2.82 6.17 -12.89
CA ILE A 125 -3.80 6.79 -11.98
C ILE A 125 -3.22 8.07 -11.36
N GLY A 126 -1.98 8.00 -10.89
CA GLY A 126 -1.31 9.17 -10.30
C GLY A 126 -1.09 10.29 -11.32
N ALA A 127 -0.80 9.97 -12.59
CA ALA A 127 -0.66 10.97 -13.64
C ALA A 127 -1.98 11.69 -13.95
N GLU A 128 -3.09 10.95 -13.97
CA GLU A 128 -4.41 11.53 -14.15
C GLU A 128 -4.80 12.43 -12.98
N LEU A 129 -4.55 11.99 -11.73
CA LEU A 129 -4.80 12.79 -10.53
C LEU A 129 -3.98 14.09 -10.49
N VAL A 130 -2.71 14.07 -10.90
CA VAL A 130 -1.88 15.29 -11.01
C VAL A 130 -2.49 16.25 -12.05
N ALA A 131 -2.85 15.75 -13.24
CA ALA A 131 -3.40 16.59 -14.29
C ALA A 131 -4.76 17.21 -13.89
N LEU A 132 -5.62 16.40 -13.26
CA LEU A 132 -6.93 16.82 -12.78
C LEU A 132 -6.81 17.83 -11.63
N GLY A 133 -5.92 17.55 -10.68
CA GLY A 133 -5.60 18.41 -9.55
C GLY A 133 -5.11 19.79 -9.97
N ALA A 134 -4.09 19.82 -10.83
CA ALA A 134 -3.51 21.07 -11.32
C ALA A 134 -4.51 21.89 -12.14
N ARG A 135 -5.34 21.24 -12.97
CA ARG A 135 -6.30 21.93 -13.85
C ARG A 135 -7.50 22.52 -13.08
N HIS A 136 -7.97 21.82 -12.05
CA HIS A 136 -9.22 22.16 -11.34
C HIS A 136 -9.01 22.65 -9.91
N GLY A 137 -7.77 22.87 -9.47
CA GLY A 137 -7.46 23.35 -8.13
C GLY A 137 -7.71 22.32 -7.02
N LEU A 138 -7.69 21.02 -7.34
CA LEU A 138 -7.93 19.94 -6.38
C LEU A 138 -6.62 19.54 -5.69
N VAL A 139 -6.06 20.45 -4.88
CA VAL A 139 -4.71 20.35 -4.31
C VAL A 139 -4.44 19.03 -3.58
N ASN A 140 -5.39 18.55 -2.77
CA ASN A 140 -5.19 17.29 -2.03
C ASN A 140 -5.00 16.09 -2.98
N TYR A 141 -5.72 16.09 -4.11
CA TYR A 141 -5.61 15.06 -5.13
C TYR A 141 -4.36 15.22 -6.00
N GLU A 142 -3.89 16.45 -6.22
CA GLU A 142 -2.58 16.69 -6.85
C GLU A 142 -1.44 16.11 -6.00
N VAL A 143 -1.47 16.38 -4.69
CA VAL A 143 -0.52 15.79 -3.72
C VAL A 143 -0.60 14.26 -3.74
N LEU A 144 -1.81 13.68 -3.67
CA LEU A 144 -1.99 12.24 -3.77
C LEU A 144 -1.42 11.69 -5.09
N GLY A 145 -1.72 12.33 -6.22
CA GLY A 145 -1.25 11.91 -7.53
C GLY A 145 0.27 11.85 -7.59
N HIS A 146 0.97 12.86 -7.05
CA HIS A 146 2.42 12.83 -6.97
C HIS A 146 2.97 11.76 -6.02
N LEU A 147 2.33 11.51 -4.86
CA LEU A 147 2.72 10.42 -3.95
C LEU A 147 2.58 9.04 -4.62
N ILE A 148 1.48 8.81 -5.35
CA ILE A 148 1.26 7.57 -6.11
C ILE A 148 2.34 7.40 -7.19
N ARG A 149 2.72 8.47 -7.89
CA ARG A 149 3.76 8.39 -8.91
C ARG A 149 5.13 8.17 -8.30
N LEU A 150 5.47 8.83 -7.19
CA LEU A 150 6.70 8.55 -6.44
C LEU A 150 6.79 7.05 -6.09
N GLN A 151 5.71 6.48 -5.57
CA GLN A 151 5.59 5.06 -5.24
C GLN A 151 5.79 4.16 -6.47
N ALA A 152 5.08 4.44 -7.56
CA ALA A 152 5.16 3.64 -8.78
C ALA A 152 6.56 3.73 -9.44
N ARG A 153 7.17 4.91 -9.46
CA ARG A 153 8.51 5.14 -10.00
C ARG A 153 9.59 4.47 -9.15
N SER A 154 9.42 4.47 -7.82
CA SER A 154 10.28 3.71 -6.90
C SER A 154 10.22 2.21 -7.16
N ALA A 155 9.03 1.64 -7.41
CA ALA A 155 8.89 0.23 -7.81
C ALA A 155 9.66 -0.09 -9.09
N ARG A 156 9.76 0.85 -10.03
CA ARG A 156 10.47 0.65 -11.30
C ARG A 156 11.95 1.04 -11.27
N ALA A 157 12.49 1.33 -10.08
CA ALA A 157 13.83 1.88 -9.88
C ALA A 157 14.11 3.19 -10.66
N ASP A 158 13.06 3.91 -11.08
CA ASP A 158 13.15 5.22 -11.73
C ASP A 158 13.23 6.32 -10.67
N PHE A 159 14.35 6.33 -9.93
CA PHE A 159 14.53 7.26 -8.81
C PHE A 159 14.65 8.71 -9.24
N THR A 160 15.04 8.98 -10.50
CA THR A 160 15.06 10.33 -11.04
C THR A 160 13.64 10.91 -11.10
N ALA A 161 12.69 10.18 -11.70
CA ALA A 161 11.29 10.61 -11.74
C ALA A 161 10.64 10.61 -10.33
N ALA A 162 11.03 9.66 -9.46
CA ALA A 162 10.55 9.65 -8.08
C ALA A 162 11.04 10.88 -7.30
N ASP A 163 12.28 11.34 -7.51
CA ASP A 163 12.85 12.57 -6.90
C ASP A 163 12.09 13.83 -7.36
N GLU A 164 11.71 13.90 -8.64
CA GLU A 164 10.89 14.99 -9.18
C GLU A 164 9.52 15.07 -8.48
N HIS A 165 8.87 13.93 -8.28
CA HIS A 165 7.60 13.86 -7.57
C HIS A 165 7.72 14.14 -6.08
N ALA A 166 8.77 13.66 -5.41
CA ALA A 166 9.05 14.01 -4.02
C ALA A 166 9.20 15.54 -3.86
N THR A 167 9.97 16.17 -4.76
CA THR A 167 10.16 17.63 -4.77
C THR A 167 8.85 18.39 -5.00
N ALA A 168 7.99 17.91 -5.91
CA ALA A 168 6.69 18.53 -6.17
C ALA A 168 5.77 18.44 -4.95
N VAL A 169 5.75 17.27 -4.30
CA VAL A 169 4.99 16.98 -3.08
C VAL A 169 5.43 17.88 -1.92
N ASP A 170 6.74 18.01 -1.67
CA ASP A 170 7.26 18.85 -0.59
C ASP A 170 6.89 20.33 -0.81
N ARG A 171 7.00 20.83 -2.05
CA ARG A 171 6.58 22.20 -2.40
C ARG A 171 5.09 22.44 -2.21
N LEU A 172 4.24 21.47 -2.55
CA LEU A 172 2.80 21.56 -2.32
C LEU A 172 2.48 21.50 -0.82
N ALA A 173 3.16 20.63 -0.08
CA ALA A 173 2.96 20.48 1.36
C ALA A 173 3.35 21.74 2.14
N GLU A 174 4.44 22.40 1.77
CA GLU A 174 4.87 23.67 2.37
C GLU A 174 3.83 24.78 2.13
N ARG A 175 3.35 24.94 0.88
CA ARG A 175 2.37 25.97 0.53
C ARG A 175 1.00 25.79 1.20
N HIS A 176 0.63 24.56 1.53
CA HIS A 176 -0.70 24.21 2.02
C HIS A 176 -0.69 23.65 3.45
N GLU A 177 0.40 23.86 4.20
CA GLU A 177 0.55 23.47 5.60
C GLU A 177 0.18 22.00 5.86
N ARG A 178 0.76 21.08 5.08
CA ARG A 178 0.53 19.62 5.17
C ARG A 178 1.72 18.87 5.78
N PRO A 179 1.98 18.98 7.10
CA PRO A 179 3.19 18.45 7.72
C PRO A 179 3.34 16.92 7.61
N LEU A 180 2.24 16.17 7.56
CA LEU A 180 2.29 14.69 7.44
C LEU A 180 2.86 14.20 6.11
N VAL A 181 2.87 15.05 5.08
CA VAL A 181 3.44 14.69 3.77
C VAL A 181 4.95 14.43 3.87
N ALA A 182 5.66 15.19 4.71
CA ALA A 182 7.10 15.06 4.92
C ALA A 182 7.49 13.69 5.50
N VAL A 183 6.56 12.99 6.13
CA VAL A 183 6.78 11.61 6.60
C VAL A 183 7.00 10.69 5.40
N PHE A 184 6.18 10.78 4.36
CA PHE A 184 6.29 9.95 3.17
C PHE A 184 7.57 10.24 2.38
N THR A 185 7.94 11.52 2.22
CA THR A 185 9.18 11.88 1.51
C THR A 185 10.43 11.50 2.31
N ALA A 186 10.40 11.58 3.65
CA ALA A 186 11.50 11.08 4.48
C ALA A 186 11.69 9.55 4.36
N TRP A 187 10.60 8.77 4.36
CA TRP A 187 10.67 7.33 4.14
C TRP A 187 11.12 6.97 2.72
N TYR A 188 10.69 7.72 1.72
CA TYR A 188 11.18 7.58 0.35
C TYR A 188 12.70 7.78 0.25
N LEU A 189 13.24 8.79 0.93
CA LEU A 189 14.69 9.02 0.94
C LEU A 189 15.45 7.85 1.59
N ALA A 190 14.90 7.24 2.65
CA ALA A 190 15.46 6.03 3.26
C ALA A 190 15.41 4.83 2.30
N LEU A 191 14.26 4.60 1.65
CA LEU A 191 14.08 3.60 0.59
C LEU A 191 15.11 3.78 -0.53
N ARG A 192 15.19 4.97 -1.13
CA ARG A 192 16.12 5.29 -2.22
C ARG A 192 17.55 4.97 -1.81
N ARG A 193 17.94 5.33 -0.58
CA ARG A 193 19.27 5.03 -0.04
C ARG A 193 19.52 3.53 0.10
N ALA A 194 18.53 2.77 0.55
CA ALA A 194 18.61 1.31 0.64
C ALA A 194 18.68 0.64 -0.74
N ALA A 195 17.88 1.09 -1.70
CA ALA A 195 17.82 0.52 -3.05
C ALA A 195 19.06 0.83 -3.91
N THR A 196 19.72 1.96 -3.64
CA THR A 196 20.93 2.39 -4.37
C THR A 196 22.22 2.14 -3.59
N ALA A 197 22.13 1.42 -2.46
CA ALA A 197 23.27 1.04 -1.66
C ALA A 197 24.22 0.14 -2.46
N GLY A 198 25.35 0.69 -2.92
CA GLY A 198 26.42 -0.09 -3.52
C GLY A 198 27.16 -0.96 -2.48
N PRO A 199 28.06 -1.87 -2.92
CA PRO A 199 28.75 -2.84 -2.06
C PRO A 199 29.79 -2.22 -1.12
N SER A 200 29.91 -0.88 -1.07
CA SER A 200 30.90 -0.22 -0.22
C SER A 200 30.67 -0.49 1.27
N ALA A 201 31.77 -0.59 2.02
CA ALA A 201 31.75 -0.69 3.47
C ALA A 201 30.87 0.42 4.09
N GLY A 202 29.97 0.04 5.00
CA GLY A 202 29.07 0.96 5.69
C GLY A 202 27.88 1.47 4.85
N SER A 203 27.65 1.00 3.62
CA SER A 203 26.41 1.31 2.88
C SER A 203 25.17 0.80 3.62
N HIS A 204 25.24 -0.44 4.12
CA HIS A 204 24.15 -1.06 4.85
C HIS A 204 23.80 -0.28 6.12
N ASP A 205 24.79 0.03 6.95
CA ASP A 205 24.58 0.74 8.23
C ASP A 205 23.99 2.13 8.01
N ARG A 206 24.38 2.81 6.92
CA ARG A 206 23.80 4.10 6.53
C ARG A 206 22.34 3.97 6.07
N ALA A 207 21.98 2.89 5.39
CA ALA A 207 20.59 2.62 4.99
C ALA A 207 19.74 2.24 6.22
N GLU A 208 20.26 1.42 7.13
CA GLU A 208 19.61 1.09 8.39
C GLU A 208 19.37 2.35 9.24
N ALA A 209 20.39 3.20 9.40
CA ALA A 209 20.26 4.47 10.12
C ALA A 209 19.21 5.39 9.49
N ALA A 210 19.10 5.40 8.15
CA ALA A 210 18.09 6.18 7.45
C ALA A 210 16.67 5.66 7.75
N TYR A 211 16.44 4.34 7.76
CA TYR A 211 15.14 3.77 8.14
C TYR A 211 14.79 4.07 9.60
N ARG A 212 15.74 3.95 10.52
CA ARG A 212 15.51 4.29 11.94
C ARG A 212 15.17 5.78 12.11
N SER A 213 15.84 6.66 11.37
CA SER A 213 15.54 8.10 11.37
C SER A 213 14.17 8.42 10.76
N ALA A 214 13.75 7.69 9.72
CA ALA A 214 12.42 7.84 9.14
C ALA A 214 11.32 7.34 10.09
N ALA A 215 11.57 6.23 10.80
CA ALA A 215 10.65 5.68 11.78
C ALA A 215 10.40 6.63 12.96
N ALA A 216 11.42 7.33 13.45
CA ALA A 216 11.26 8.32 14.52
C ALA A 216 10.32 9.50 14.14
N ARG A 217 10.03 9.69 12.85
CA ARG A 217 9.03 10.69 12.38
C ARG A 217 7.60 10.16 12.38
N LEU A 218 7.39 8.86 12.58
CA LEU A 218 6.05 8.26 12.70
C LEU A 218 5.55 8.25 14.15
N ASP A 219 6.45 8.33 15.12
CA ASP A 219 6.09 8.38 16.55
C ASP A 219 5.10 9.52 16.81
N GLY A 220 3.87 9.17 17.18
CA GLY A 220 2.81 10.15 17.46
C GLY A 220 2.19 10.81 16.23
N ALA A 221 2.49 10.37 15.01
CA ALA A 221 1.91 10.90 13.77
C ALA A 221 0.42 10.52 13.58
N GLY A 222 -0.12 9.63 14.41
CA GLY A 222 -1.52 9.21 14.37
C GLY A 222 -1.85 8.28 13.21
N MET A 223 -0.87 7.48 12.74
CA MET A 223 -1.01 6.60 11.56
C MET A 223 -0.75 5.12 11.91
N PRO A 224 -1.52 4.51 12.85
CA PRO A 224 -1.24 3.15 13.33
C PRO A 224 -1.40 2.04 12.27
N GLY A 225 -2.09 2.29 11.16
CA GLY A 225 -2.16 1.40 10.01
C GLY A 225 -0.87 1.37 9.18
N LEU A 226 -0.09 2.45 9.27
CA LEU A 226 1.22 2.63 8.64
C LEU A 226 2.37 2.25 9.58
N GLU A 227 2.37 2.78 10.80
CA GLU A 227 3.47 2.70 11.77
C GLU A 227 3.77 1.27 12.25
N ARG A 228 2.73 0.54 12.66
CA ARG A 228 2.87 -0.77 13.31
C ARG A 228 3.54 -1.79 12.39
N GLY A 229 4.71 -2.27 12.78
CA GLY A 229 5.47 -3.27 12.02
C GLY A 229 6.36 -2.72 10.91
N LEU A 230 6.31 -1.43 10.57
CA LEU A 230 6.98 -0.92 9.38
C LEU A 230 8.50 -0.93 9.51
N LEU A 231 9.04 -0.40 10.61
CA LEU A 231 10.49 -0.38 10.84
C LEU A 231 11.11 -1.79 10.82
N PRO A 232 10.66 -2.77 11.62
CA PRO A 232 11.27 -4.09 11.60
C PRO A 232 11.12 -4.79 10.23
N LEU A 233 10.01 -4.56 9.51
CA LEU A 233 9.86 -5.06 8.14
C LEU A 233 10.86 -4.41 7.16
N ALA A 234 11.09 -3.10 7.27
CA ALA A 234 12.07 -2.39 6.43
C ALA A 234 13.50 -2.88 6.68
N LEU A 235 13.86 -3.12 7.94
CA LEU A 235 15.17 -3.67 8.31
C LEU A 235 15.35 -5.11 7.83
N LEU A 236 14.31 -5.96 7.95
CA LEU A 236 14.32 -7.31 7.39
C LEU A 236 14.52 -7.27 5.87
N GLY A 237 13.77 -6.42 5.16
CA GLY A 237 13.89 -6.23 3.72
C GLY A 237 15.29 -5.79 3.32
N LEU A 238 15.87 -4.83 4.03
CA LEU A 238 17.25 -4.36 3.79
C LEU A 238 18.27 -5.49 3.91
N ARG A 239 18.15 -6.35 4.93
CA ARG A 239 19.07 -7.48 5.12
C ARG A 239 18.93 -8.52 4.00
N LEU A 240 17.69 -8.91 3.71
CA LEU A 240 17.40 -9.90 2.67
C LEU A 240 17.82 -9.43 1.28
N ALA A 241 17.60 -8.15 0.95
CA ALA A 241 18.02 -7.54 -0.31
C ALA A 241 19.54 -7.63 -0.55
N HIS A 242 20.32 -7.68 0.53
CA HIS A 242 21.79 -7.76 0.48
C HIS A 242 22.31 -9.17 0.77
N GLY A 243 21.45 -10.19 0.76
CA GLY A 243 21.83 -11.58 1.02
C GLY A 243 22.35 -11.83 2.45
N ARG A 244 22.04 -10.95 3.40
CA ARG A 244 22.41 -11.11 4.81
C ARG A 244 21.41 -12.04 5.50
N PRO A 245 21.82 -12.78 6.55
CA PRO A 245 20.89 -13.58 7.36
C PRO A 245 19.74 -12.73 7.89
N ALA A 246 18.52 -13.27 7.91
CA ALA A 246 17.37 -12.64 8.53
C ALA A 246 17.51 -12.67 10.06
N GLU A 247 18.05 -11.60 10.64
CA GLU A 247 18.08 -11.41 12.09
C GLU A 247 16.74 -10.81 12.51
N VAL A 248 15.88 -11.64 13.11
CA VAL A 248 14.56 -11.25 13.62
C VAL A 248 14.59 -11.26 15.14
N ASP A 249 14.30 -10.11 15.73
CA ASP A 249 13.99 -9.99 17.16
C ASP A 249 12.50 -10.30 17.37
N PRO A 250 12.11 -11.40 18.05
CA PRO A 250 10.71 -11.73 18.30
C PRO A 250 9.99 -10.69 19.19
N GLY A 251 10.75 -9.93 20.00
CA GLY A 251 10.27 -8.88 20.88
C GLY A 251 9.94 -7.55 20.18
N ALA A 252 10.39 -7.35 18.94
CA ALA A 252 10.06 -6.14 18.19
C ALA A 252 8.56 -6.02 17.87
N ASP A 253 8.08 -4.79 17.66
CA ASP A 253 6.71 -4.56 17.18
C ASP A 253 6.61 -4.89 15.68
N TRP A 254 6.38 -6.16 15.38
CA TRP A 254 6.10 -6.63 14.02
C TRP A 254 4.69 -6.28 13.53
N GLY A 255 3.83 -5.75 14.40
CA GLY A 255 2.43 -5.47 14.10
C GLY A 255 1.76 -6.60 13.30
N PRO A 256 1.11 -6.29 12.18
CA PRO A 256 0.44 -7.29 11.33
C PRO A 256 1.39 -8.16 10.50
N TYR A 257 2.69 -7.87 10.49
CA TYR A 257 3.69 -8.65 9.76
C TYR A 257 4.33 -9.76 10.61
N ARG A 258 3.94 -9.88 11.88
CA ARG A 258 4.42 -10.94 12.80
C ARG A 258 4.41 -12.34 12.18
N PRO A 259 3.36 -12.78 11.43
CA PRO A 259 3.37 -14.10 10.81
C PRO A 259 4.55 -14.34 9.85
N TRP A 260 5.03 -13.30 9.16
CA TRP A 260 6.19 -13.40 8.25
C TRP A 260 7.54 -13.33 8.97
N ALA A 261 7.57 -12.84 10.21
CA ALA A 261 8.79 -12.70 11.00
C ALA A 261 9.07 -13.92 11.88
N GLU A 262 8.04 -14.44 12.54
CA GLU A 262 8.14 -15.55 13.50
C GLU A 262 8.88 -16.80 12.97
N PRO A 263 8.68 -17.24 11.70
CA PRO A 263 9.41 -18.39 11.17
C PRO A 263 10.93 -18.18 11.09
N PHE A 264 11.40 -16.94 10.91
CA PHE A 264 12.84 -16.64 10.94
C PHE A 264 13.43 -16.76 12.35
N ALA A 265 12.70 -16.32 13.37
CA ALA A 265 13.12 -16.49 14.77
C ALA A 265 13.21 -17.99 15.13
N LEU A 266 12.22 -18.78 14.73
CA LEU A 266 12.23 -20.24 14.91
C LEU A 266 13.43 -20.89 14.21
N LEU A 267 13.79 -20.44 13.01
CA LEU A 267 14.98 -20.94 12.31
C LEU A 267 16.28 -20.61 13.06
N ALA A 268 16.40 -19.38 13.60
CA ALA A 268 17.56 -18.97 14.38
C ALA A 268 17.74 -19.79 15.66
N GLU A 269 16.64 -20.29 16.24
CA GLU A 269 16.62 -21.19 17.40
C GLU A 269 16.84 -22.68 17.05
N GLY A 270 17.00 -23.01 15.76
CA GLY A 270 17.14 -24.40 15.30
C GLY A 270 15.83 -25.18 15.24
N ARG A 271 14.67 -24.52 15.38
CA ARG A 271 13.33 -25.12 15.40
C ARG A 271 12.73 -25.25 14.00
N GLY A 272 13.45 -25.94 13.11
CA GLY A 272 13.13 -26.01 11.68
C GLY A 272 11.75 -26.60 11.34
N THR A 273 11.28 -27.61 12.09
CA THR A 273 9.94 -28.19 11.88
C THR A 273 8.83 -27.18 12.18
N GLU A 274 8.98 -26.40 13.25
CA GLU A 274 8.00 -25.38 13.64
C GLU A 274 8.01 -24.21 12.66
N ALA A 275 9.20 -23.77 12.24
CA ALA A 275 9.34 -22.77 11.18
C ALA A 275 8.65 -23.20 9.88
N ARG A 276 8.81 -24.48 9.48
CA ARG A 276 8.14 -25.03 8.29
C ARG A 276 6.62 -25.07 8.45
N ASN A 277 6.12 -25.44 9.63
CA ASN A 277 4.68 -25.43 9.91
C ASN A 277 4.12 -24.01 9.84
N ALA A 278 4.83 -23.03 10.43
CA ALA A 278 4.45 -21.62 10.38
C ALA A 278 4.46 -21.07 8.94
N LEU A 279 5.50 -21.37 8.14
CA LEU A 279 5.54 -21.04 6.70
C LEU A 279 4.34 -21.60 5.94
N ARG A 280 3.98 -22.87 6.18
CA ARG A 280 2.85 -23.52 5.50
C ARG A 280 1.49 -22.99 5.94
N ALA A 281 1.42 -22.42 7.14
CA ALA A 281 0.21 -21.79 7.68
C ALA A 281 0.03 -20.33 7.23
N LEU A 282 1.02 -19.73 6.55
CA LEU A 282 0.92 -18.37 6.05
C LEU A 282 -0.26 -18.22 5.09
N ALA A 283 -1.14 -17.26 5.38
CA ALA A 283 -2.11 -16.77 4.43
C ALA A 283 -1.41 -16.01 3.29
N GLU A 284 -2.08 -15.90 2.15
CA GLU A 284 -1.60 -15.03 1.08
C GLU A 284 -1.50 -13.57 1.58
N PRO A 285 -0.37 -12.86 1.33
CA PRO A 285 -0.19 -11.48 1.73
C PRO A 285 -1.37 -10.57 1.37
N PRO A 286 -1.84 -9.67 2.26
CA PRO A 286 -2.93 -8.75 1.97
C PRO A 286 -2.72 -8.02 0.63
N PRO A 287 -3.79 -7.72 -0.14
CA PRO A 287 -3.70 -6.98 -1.40
C PRO A 287 -3.41 -5.50 -1.13
N ASP A 288 -2.20 -5.21 -0.68
CA ASP A 288 -1.75 -3.91 -0.20
C ASP A 288 -0.39 -3.52 -0.81
N LEU A 289 0.11 -2.31 -0.54
CA LEU A 289 1.37 -1.80 -1.10
C LEU A 289 2.62 -2.61 -0.71
N LEU A 290 2.50 -3.59 0.18
CA LEU A 290 3.59 -4.44 0.67
C LEU A 290 3.46 -5.89 0.19
N TYR A 291 2.54 -6.18 -0.74
CA TYR A 291 2.31 -7.52 -1.29
C TYR A 291 3.62 -8.17 -1.78
N GLU A 292 4.40 -7.47 -2.61
CA GLU A 292 5.67 -7.98 -3.15
C GLU A 292 6.71 -8.22 -2.04
N ALA A 293 6.80 -7.31 -1.06
CA ALA A 293 7.73 -7.46 0.07
C ALA A 293 7.42 -8.71 0.91
N LEU A 294 6.14 -8.94 1.21
CA LEU A 294 5.71 -10.11 1.98
C LEU A 294 5.85 -11.41 1.19
N CYS A 295 5.65 -11.38 -0.14
CA CYS A 295 5.97 -12.51 -1.00
C CYS A 295 7.48 -12.83 -1.01
N CYS A 296 8.35 -11.81 -0.99
CA CYS A 296 9.80 -12.00 -0.87
C CYS A 296 10.21 -12.55 0.50
N ALA A 297 9.58 -12.10 1.59
CA ALA A 297 9.81 -12.69 2.92
C ALA A 297 9.41 -14.17 2.96
N GLU A 298 8.27 -14.53 2.37
CA GLU A 298 7.81 -15.91 2.22
C GLU A 298 8.78 -16.74 1.36
N ALA A 299 9.30 -16.16 0.26
CA ALA A 299 10.28 -16.82 -0.61
C ALA A 299 11.60 -17.07 0.12
N ALA A 300 12.08 -16.12 0.92
CA ALA A 300 13.29 -16.27 1.74
C ALA A 300 13.16 -17.44 2.73
N LEU A 301 12.02 -17.56 3.41
CA LEU A 301 11.73 -18.70 4.28
C LEU A 301 11.68 -20.01 3.50
N ALA A 302 11.00 -20.02 2.36
CA ALA A 302 10.89 -21.21 1.52
C ALA A 302 12.25 -21.69 0.99
N LEU A 303 13.15 -20.76 0.64
CA LEU A 303 14.54 -21.06 0.26
C LEU A 303 15.32 -21.66 1.43
N ALA A 304 15.25 -21.04 2.62
CA ALA A 304 15.96 -21.52 3.81
C ALA A 304 15.50 -22.92 4.26
N LEU A 305 14.24 -23.26 4.01
CA LEU A 305 13.62 -24.54 4.38
C LEU A 305 13.57 -25.56 3.24
N ASP A 306 14.04 -25.24 2.04
CA ASP A 306 13.84 -26.04 0.82
C ASP A 306 12.36 -26.49 0.64
N ASP A 307 11.41 -25.58 0.91
CA ASP A 307 9.98 -25.88 0.78
C ASP A 307 9.50 -25.61 -0.67
N ARG A 308 9.64 -26.62 -1.53
CA ARG A 308 9.28 -26.53 -2.96
C ARG A 308 7.85 -26.04 -3.23
N PRO A 309 6.80 -26.48 -2.49
CA PRO A 309 5.46 -25.93 -2.68
C PRO A 309 5.38 -24.40 -2.44
N ALA A 310 6.02 -23.90 -1.37
CA ALA A 310 6.08 -22.47 -1.10
C ALA A 310 6.91 -21.71 -2.14
N LEU A 311 8.00 -22.29 -2.64
CA LEU A 311 8.80 -21.73 -3.72
C LEU A 311 7.98 -21.54 -5.01
N ARG A 312 7.24 -22.56 -5.46
CA ARG A 312 6.39 -22.43 -6.66
C ARG A 312 5.33 -21.34 -6.50
N ARG A 313 4.64 -21.33 -5.36
CA ARG A 313 3.60 -20.34 -5.06
C ARG A 313 4.14 -18.91 -5.05
N THR A 314 5.28 -18.68 -4.39
CA THR A 314 5.89 -17.34 -4.33
C THR A 314 6.46 -16.91 -5.67
N HIS A 315 7.02 -17.83 -6.46
CA HIS A 315 7.40 -17.57 -7.85
C HIS A 315 6.22 -17.05 -8.68
N ASP A 316 5.10 -17.76 -8.67
CA ASP A 316 3.93 -17.41 -9.48
C ASP A 316 3.33 -16.05 -9.07
N ARG A 317 3.36 -15.75 -7.76
CA ARG A 317 2.92 -14.44 -7.23
C ARG A 317 3.84 -13.29 -7.61
N LEU A 318 5.16 -13.52 -7.64
CA LEU A 318 6.17 -12.49 -7.90
C LEU A 318 6.42 -12.26 -9.40
N LEU A 319 6.21 -13.28 -10.24
CA LEU A 319 6.50 -13.24 -11.68
C LEU A 319 5.93 -11.99 -12.39
N PRO A 320 4.68 -11.54 -12.10
CA PRO A 320 4.15 -10.35 -12.74
C PRO A 320 4.89 -9.03 -12.41
N ALA A 321 5.70 -9.00 -11.35
CA ALA A 321 6.54 -7.87 -10.96
C ALA A 321 8.00 -8.01 -11.44
N SER A 322 8.29 -8.88 -12.42
CA SER A 322 9.61 -8.92 -13.04
C SER A 322 10.01 -7.54 -13.58
N GLY A 323 11.26 -7.14 -13.35
CA GLY A 323 11.76 -5.79 -13.61
C GLY A 323 11.36 -4.72 -12.58
N GLU A 324 10.69 -5.08 -11.49
CA GLU A 324 10.39 -4.16 -10.37
C GLU A 324 11.26 -4.44 -9.12
N LEU A 325 11.28 -3.49 -8.19
CA LEU A 325 11.86 -3.59 -6.85
C LEU A 325 10.77 -3.96 -5.85
N ALA A 326 10.91 -5.13 -5.22
CA ALA A 326 9.95 -5.63 -4.25
C ALA A 326 9.81 -4.66 -3.07
N GLY A 327 8.58 -4.31 -2.71
CA GLY A 327 8.26 -3.38 -1.62
C GLY A 327 8.42 -1.89 -1.95
N ALA A 328 9.23 -1.52 -2.94
CA ALA A 328 9.51 -0.12 -3.27
C ALA A 328 8.26 0.60 -3.81
N GLY A 329 7.28 -0.16 -4.30
CA GLY A 329 5.94 0.34 -4.64
C GLY A 329 5.14 0.92 -3.48
N SER A 330 5.56 0.72 -2.23
CA SER A 330 5.03 1.44 -1.06
C SER A 330 5.59 2.86 -0.92
N GLY A 331 6.73 3.13 -1.56
CA GLY A 331 7.53 4.33 -1.35
C GLY A 331 8.33 4.32 -0.03
N LEU A 332 8.29 3.24 0.76
CA LEU A 332 8.83 3.24 2.13
C LEU A 332 9.93 2.22 2.39
N LEU A 333 9.94 1.06 1.72
CA LEU A 333 10.94 0.01 1.98
C LEU A 333 11.23 -0.82 0.75
N THR A 334 12.28 -1.63 0.77
CA THR A 334 12.59 -2.55 -0.33
C THR A 334 13.18 -3.87 0.15
N PHE A 335 12.83 -4.94 -0.58
CA PHE A 335 13.42 -6.27 -0.50
C PHE A 335 14.36 -6.55 -1.68
N GLY A 336 14.70 -5.51 -2.46
CA GLY A 336 15.57 -5.59 -3.63
C GLY A 336 14.84 -6.01 -4.92
N PRO A 337 15.59 -6.26 -6.00
CA PRO A 337 15.03 -6.58 -7.32
C PRO A 337 14.27 -7.92 -7.32
N VAL A 338 13.04 -7.91 -7.84
CA VAL A 338 12.20 -9.12 -7.98
C VAL A 338 12.88 -10.19 -8.83
N ASP A 339 13.61 -9.78 -9.88
CA ASP A 339 14.32 -10.73 -10.75
C ASP A 339 15.40 -11.53 -10.01
N GLY A 340 16.00 -10.95 -8.98
CA GLY A 340 16.94 -11.66 -8.09
C GLY A 340 16.26 -12.78 -7.31
N TRP A 341 15.07 -12.50 -6.77
CA TRP A 341 14.23 -13.49 -6.08
C TRP A 341 13.75 -14.58 -7.02
N LEU A 342 13.21 -14.24 -8.19
CA LEU A 342 12.77 -15.20 -9.21
C LEU A 342 13.92 -16.12 -9.64
N GLY A 343 15.11 -15.55 -9.85
CA GLY A 343 16.30 -16.32 -10.19
C GLY A 343 16.74 -17.29 -9.08
N ALA A 344 16.68 -16.87 -7.81
CA ALA A 344 16.99 -17.74 -6.68
C ALA A 344 15.99 -18.90 -6.53
N ILE A 345 14.69 -18.59 -6.65
CA ILE A 345 13.62 -19.59 -6.57
C ILE A 345 13.74 -20.63 -7.68
N ARG A 346 13.97 -20.19 -8.93
CA ARG A 346 14.12 -21.09 -10.08
C ARG A 346 15.29 -22.05 -9.89
N ARG A 347 16.46 -21.56 -9.46
CA ARG A 347 17.61 -22.42 -9.16
C ARG A 347 17.31 -23.48 -8.10
N ALA A 348 16.58 -23.10 -7.04
CA ALA A 348 16.20 -24.04 -5.99
C ALA A 348 15.16 -25.10 -6.46
N LEU A 349 14.27 -24.74 -7.38
CA LEU A 349 13.29 -25.67 -7.95
C LEU A 349 13.91 -26.65 -8.97
N GLU A 350 14.99 -26.24 -9.63
CA GLU A 350 15.76 -27.03 -10.61
C GLU A 350 16.80 -27.96 -9.96
N ALA A 351 17.26 -27.65 -8.74
CA ALA A 351 18.12 -28.51 -7.93
C ALA A 351 17.39 -29.79 -7.46
#